data_AF-A0A965ZTG6-F1
#
_entry.id   AF-A0A965ZTG6-F1
#
_cell.length_a   1.000
_cell.length_b   1.000
_cell.length_c   1.000
_cell.angle_alpha   90.00
_cell.angle_beta   90.00
_cell.angle_gamma   90.00
#
_symmetry.space_group_name_H-M   'P 1'
#
loop_
_entity.id
_entity.type
_entity.pdbx_description
1 polymer ?
#
loop_
_entity_poly.entity_id
_entity_poly.type
_entity_poly.pdbx_seq_one_letter_code
_entity_poly.pdbx_strand_id
1 'polypeptide(L)'
;MITWIKRLLLTITIVGLIATNILTLTHTAFNAALSGLAGTYLGVRTVASAMQTKLASKDAAIKKNNATAMKRKAATRRFGNRLTTRTKRVAAKSIAAIPAEAIPFLGVAVLIADTSYELYAACETVTELDELYVELGMDHETPDDVMHSVCDPELPDAGEVWDGVVARRY
;
A
#
# COMPACT_ATOMS: atom_id res chain seq x y z
N MET A 1 30.29 -20.90 -68.01
CA MET A 1 30.38 -21.22 -66.55
C MET A 1 30.36 -19.96 -65.67
N ILE A 2 31.26 -18.99 -65.88
CA ILE A 2 31.38 -17.77 -65.04
C ILE A 2 30.10 -16.92 -64.96
N THR A 3 29.33 -16.78 -66.04
CA THR A 3 28.08 -16.00 -66.05
C THR A 3 26.94 -16.64 -65.26
N TRP A 4 26.90 -17.98 -65.22
CA TRP A 4 25.94 -18.76 -64.44
C TRP A 4 26.23 -18.68 -62.95
N ILE A 5 27.51 -18.78 -62.57
CA ILE A 5 27.96 -18.62 -61.18
C ILE A 5 27.65 -17.21 -60.67
N LYS A 6 27.89 -16.17 -61.48
CA LYS A 6 27.53 -14.79 -61.12
C LYS A 6 26.03 -14.60 -60.91
N ARG A 7 25.20 -15.22 -61.76
CA ARG A 7 23.73 -15.19 -61.61
C ARG A 7 23.28 -15.91 -60.34
N LEU A 8 23.84 -17.08 -60.05
CA LEU A 8 23.56 -17.84 -58.82
C LEU A 8 23.92 -17.04 -57.56
N LEU A 9 25.11 -16.44 -57.54
CA LEU A 9 25.55 -15.61 -56.42
C LEU A 9 24.62 -14.41 -56.20
N LEU A 10 24.26 -13.69 -57.28
CA LEU A 10 23.32 -12.56 -57.23
C LEU A 10 21.94 -12.96 -56.71
N THR A 11 21.40 -14.09 -57.18
CA THR A 11 20.10 -14.57 -56.71
C THR A 11 20.13 -14.93 -55.22
N ILE A 12 21.21 -15.56 -54.75
CA ILE A 12 21.36 -15.92 -53.33
C ILE A 12 21.47 -14.67 -52.46
N THR A 13 22.18 -13.63 -52.92
CA THR A 13 22.30 -12.38 -52.13
C THR A 13 20.97 -11.66 -52.02
N ILE A 14 20.22 -11.56 -53.13
CA ILE A 14 18.90 -10.92 -53.15
C ILE A 14 17.91 -11.67 -52.26
N VAL A 15 17.84 -13.00 -52.38
CA VAL A 15 16.96 -13.82 -51.53
C VAL A 15 17.37 -13.71 -50.06
N GLY A 16 18.67 -13.67 -49.76
CA GLY A 16 19.19 -13.47 -48.41
C GLY A 16 18.79 -12.11 -47.80
N LEU A 17 18.86 -11.02 -48.56
CA LEU A 17 18.44 -9.68 -48.11
C LEU A 17 16.94 -9.62 -47.82
N ILE A 18 16.12 -10.24 -48.68
CA ILE A 18 14.66 -10.30 -48.51
C ILE A 18 14.31 -11.13 -47.27
N ALA A 19 14.90 -12.33 -47.13
CA ALA A 19 14.69 -13.19 -45.98
C ALA A 19 15.11 -12.49 -44.67
N THR A 20 16.24 -11.80 -44.67
CA THR A 20 16.74 -11.07 -43.49
C THR A 20 15.79 -9.93 -43.10
N ASN A 21 15.23 -9.18 -44.06
CA ASN A 21 14.23 -8.14 -43.77
C ASN A 21 12.94 -8.72 -43.18
N ILE A 22 12.43 -9.83 -43.75
CA ILE A 22 11.21 -10.48 -43.26
C ILE A 22 11.41 -10.99 -41.82
N LEU A 23 12.50 -11.71 -41.55
CA LEU A 23 12.79 -12.24 -40.22
C LEU A 23 13.02 -11.12 -39.18
N THR A 24 13.59 -9.98 -39.58
CA THR A 24 13.80 -8.84 -38.68
C THR A 24 12.48 -8.21 -38.23
N LEU A 25 11.47 -8.21 -39.10
CA LEU A 25 10.14 -7.67 -38.82
C LEU A 25 9.22 -8.67 -38.09
N THR A 26 9.31 -9.96 -38.40
CA THR A 26 8.36 -10.96 -37.88
C THR A 26 8.86 -11.71 -36.64
N HIS A 27 10.18 -11.84 -36.45
CA HIS A 27 10.76 -12.59 -35.35
C HIS A 27 11.57 -11.69 -34.40
N THR A 28 10.98 -11.42 -33.24
CA THR A 28 11.63 -10.70 -32.13
C THR A 28 12.94 -11.35 -31.68
N ALA A 29 13.02 -12.68 -31.70
CA ALA A 29 14.23 -13.44 -31.36
C ALA A 29 15.37 -13.25 -32.37
N PHE A 30 15.06 -13.19 -33.67
CA PHE A 30 16.06 -12.94 -34.71
C PHE A 30 16.55 -11.50 -34.66
N ASN A 31 15.64 -10.54 -34.46
CA ASN A 31 15.98 -9.13 -34.27
C ASN A 31 16.87 -8.91 -33.04
N ALA A 32 16.59 -9.60 -31.93
CA ALA A 32 17.42 -9.58 -30.72
C ALA A 32 18.81 -10.21 -30.95
N ALA A 33 18.89 -11.34 -31.65
CA ALA A 33 20.17 -11.99 -31.98
C ALA A 33 21.04 -11.13 -32.91
N LEU A 34 20.45 -10.56 -33.97
CA LEU A 34 21.13 -9.64 -34.90
C LEU A 34 21.62 -8.39 -34.19
N SER A 35 20.79 -7.81 -33.32
CA SER A 35 21.13 -6.65 -32.50
C SER A 35 22.25 -6.96 -31.49
N GLY A 36 22.28 -8.17 -30.94
CA GLY A 36 23.34 -8.66 -30.06
C GLY A 36 24.68 -8.85 -30.79
N LEU A 37 24.65 -9.41 -32.00
CA LEU A 37 25.82 -9.57 -32.88
C LEU A 37 26.40 -8.21 -33.32
N ALA A 38 25.55 -7.26 -33.69
CA ALA A 38 25.97 -5.90 -34.02
C ALA A 38 26.58 -5.16 -32.81
N GLY A 39 26.06 -5.40 -31.61
CA GLY A 39 26.59 -4.83 -30.37
C GLY A 39 27.94 -5.40 -29.96
N THR A 40 28.13 -6.72 -30.05
CA THR A 40 29.35 -7.41 -29.56
C THR A 40 30.50 -7.41 -30.56
N TYR A 41 30.21 -7.53 -31.85
CA TYR A 41 31.24 -7.67 -32.89
C TYR A 41 31.55 -6.35 -33.62
N LEU A 42 30.56 -5.47 -33.79
CA LEU A 42 30.71 -4.22 -34.53
C LEU A 42 30.81 -2.99 -33.61
N GLY A 43 30.64 -3.16 -32.30
CA GLY A 43 30.69 -2.07 -31.31
C GLY A 43 29.55 -1.06 -31.43
N VAL A 44 28.53 -1.34 -32.25
CA VAL A 44 27.42 -0.42 -32.50
C VAL A 44 26.35 -0.63 -31.43
N ARG A 45 26.13 0.40 -30.60
CA ARG A 45 25.01 0.41 -29.64
C ARG A 45 23.69 0.50 -30.40
N THR A 46 23.00 -0.62 -30.52
CA THR A 46 21.67 -0.70 -31.16
C THR A 46 20.58 -0.23 -30.21
N VAL A 47 19.51 0.37 -30.77
CA VAL A 47 18.34 0.85 -30.00
C VAL A 47 17.70 -0.28 -29.19
N ALA A 48 17.73 -1.52 -29.70
CA ALA A 48 17.27 -2.71 -28.98
C ALA A 48 18.02 -2.92 -27.66
N SER A 49 19.36 -2.81 -27.64
CA SER A 49 20.16 -2.96 -26.41
C SER A 49 19.90 -1.84 -25.38
N ALA A 50 19.72 -0.60 -25.85
CA ALA A 50 19.33 0.53 -25.01
C ALA A 50 17.89 0.36 -24.45
N MET A 51 16.99 -0.22 -25.24
CA MET A 51 15.63 -0.53 -24.80
C MET A 51 15.61 -1.70 -23.79
N GLN A 52 16.43 -2.72 -23.98
CA GLN A 52 16.51 -3.89 -23.11
C GLN A 52 17.08 -3.56 -21.72
N THR A 53 18.06 -2.65 -21.66
CA THR A 53 18.57 -2.12 -20.39
C THR A 53 17.53 -1.25 -19.68
N LYS A 54 16.74 -0.47 -20.43
CA LYS A 54 15.58 0.25 -19.86
C LYS A 54 14.53 -0.73 -19.32
N LEU A 55 14.19 -1.81 -20.04
CA LEU A 55 13.27 -2.84 -19.55
C LEU A 55 13.80 -3.53 -18.28
N ALA A 56 15.06 -3.96 -18.25
CA ALA A 56 15.65 -4.59 -17.06
C ALA A 56 15.64 -3.63 -15.84
N SER A 57 15.93 -2.35 -16.05
CA SER A 57 15.86 -1.33 -14.99
C SER A 57 14.41 -1.09 -14.51
N LYS A 58 13.44 -1.16 -15.42
CA LYS A 58 12.01 -1.05 -15.12
C LYS A 58 11.50 -2.28 -14.38
N ASP A 59 11.92 -3.48 -14.75
CA ASP A 59 11.53 -4.72 -14.06
C ASP A 59 12.06 -4.77 -12.62
N ALA A 60 13.32 -4.36 -12.42
CA ALA A 60 13.90 -4.23 -11.08
C ALA A 60 13.13 -3.19 -10.24
N ALA A 61 12.77 -2.04 -10.83
CA ALA A 61 11.97 -1.02 -10.17
C ALA A 61 10.54 -1.50 -9.88
N ILE A 62 9.89 -2.21 -10.81
CA ILE A 62 8.55 -2.80 -10.65
C ILE A 62 8.57 -3.83 -9.53
N LYS A 63 9.57 -4.71 -9.48
CA LYS A 63 9.70 -5.72 -8.41
C LYS A 63 9.87 -5.06 -7.04
N LYS A 64 10.68 -4.00 -6.95
CA LYS A 64 10.86 -3.21 -5.71
C LYS A 64 9.58 -2.48 -5.31
N ASN A 65 8.88 -1.88 -6.27
CA ASN A 65 7.61 -1.18 -6.04
C ASN A 65 6.49 -2.14 -5.64
N ASN A 66 6.42 -3.32 -6.24
CA ASN A 66 5.46 -4.35 -5.84
C ASN A 66 5.77 -4.88 -4.43
N ALA A 67 7.04 -5.11 -4.09
CA ALA A 67 7.41 -5.55 -2.74
C ALA A 67 7.04 -4.51 -1.67
N THR A 68 7.29 -3.23 -1.92
CA THR A 68 6.90 -2.13 -1.01
C THR A 68 5.39 -1.97 -0.94
N ALA A 69 4.67 -2.03 -2.06
CA ALA A 69 3.21 -2.00 -2.09
C ALA A 69 2.58 -3.17 -1.31
N MET A 70 3.15 -4.37 -1.39
CA MET A 70 2.68 -5.53 -0.64
C MET A 70 2.90 -5.37 0.87
N LYS A 71 4.04 -4.81 1.30
CA LYS A 71 4.28 -4.49 2.71
C LYS A 71 3.27 -3.48 3.24
N ARG A 72 3.08 -2.36 2.52
CA ARG A 72 2.09 -1.33 2.89
C ARG A 72 0.67 -1.92 2.97
N LYS A 73 0.28 -2.75 2.00
CA LYS A 73 -1.01 -3.44 2.00
C LYS A 73 -1.17 -4.36 3.21
N ALA A 74 -0.12 -5.07 3.62
CA ALA A 74 -0.15 -5.95 4.78
C ALA A 74 -0.32 -5.14 6.08
N ALA A 75 0.45 -4.06 6.24
CA ALA A 75 0.37 -3.12 7.36
C ALA A 75 -1.06 -2.55 7.51
N THR A 76 -1.60 -1.97 6.44
CA THR A 76 -2.96 -1.41 6.43
C THR A 76 -4.03 -2.47 6.70
N ARG A 77 -3.87 -3.69 6.18
CA ARG A 77 -4.81 -4.79 6.44
C ARG A 77 -4.78 -5.24 7.90
N ARG A 78 -3.59 -5.28 8.51
CA ARG A 78 -3.43 -5.62 9.93
C ARG A 78 -4.10 -4.58 10.82
N PHE A 79 -3.83 -3.30 10.58
CA PHE A 79 -4.50 -2.19 11.24
C PHE A 79 -6.02 -2.26 11.09
N GLY A 80 -6.52 -2.40 9.85
CA GLY A 80 -7.95 -2.48 9.57
C GLY A 80 -8.66 -3.65 10.28
N ASN A 81 -8.01 -4.81 10.38
CA ASN A 81 -8.57 -5.96 11.10
C ASN A 81 -8.66 -5.72 12.62
N ARG A 82 -7.63 -5.09 13.22
CA ARG A 82 -7.61 -4.76 14.66
C ARG A 82 -8.67 -3.71 14.96
N LEU A 83 -8.71 -2.64 14.17
CA LEU A 83 -9.72 -1.59 14.25
C LEU A 83 -11.14 -2.17 14.17
N THR A 84 -11.44 -2.96 13.14
CA THR A 84 -12.78 -3.57 12.96
C THR A 84 -13.19 -4.43 14.16
N THR A 85 -12.26 -5.23 14.69
CA THR A 85 -12.53 -6.10 15.84
C THR A 85 -12.80 -5.27 17.11
N ARG A 86 -12.03 -4.21 17.33
CA ARG A 86 -12.20 -3.29 18.46
C ARG A 86 -13.50 -2.51 18.36
N THR A 87 -13.77 -1.89 17.21
CA THR A 87 -15.01 -1.14 16.95
C THR A 87 -16.25 -2.00 17.16
N LYS A 88 -16.22 -3.26 16.71
CA LYS A 88 -17.33 -4.20 16.95
C LYS A 88 -17.58 -4.42 18.45
N ARG A 89 -16.51 -4.58 19.25
CA ARG A 89 -16.64 -4.79 20.70
C ARG A 89 -17.16 -3.53 21.41
N VAL A 90 -16.67 -2.35 21.04
CA VAL A 90 -17.15 -1.06 21.58
C VAL A 90 -18.63 -0.86 21.23
N ALA A 91 -19.01 -1.02 19.97
CA ALA A 91 -20.41 -0.87 19.55
C ALA A 91 -21.36 -1.86 20.27
N ALA A 92 -20.92 -3.11 20.45
CA ALA A 92 -21.71 -4.09 21.19
C ALA A 92 -21.88 -3.72 22.67
N LYS A 93 -20.85 -3.13 23.30
CA LYS A 93 -20.92 -2.66 24.69
C LYS A 93 -21.84 -1.46 24.85
N SER A 94 -21.69 -0.45 23.98
CA SER A 94 -22.54 0.75 23.99
C SER A 94 -24.01 0.38 23.83
N ILE A 95 -24.35 -0.51 22.89
CA ILE A 95 -25.75 -1.00 22.73
C ILE A 95 -26.24 -1.75 23.98
N ALA A 96 -25.37 -2.53 24.64
CA ALA A 96 -25.72 -3.27 25.84
C ALA A 96 -25.87 -2.36 27.08
N ALA A 97 -25.25 -1.17 27.09
CA ALA A 97 -25.30 -0.21 28.19
C ALA A 97 -26.62 0.58 28.22
N ILE A 98 -27.29 0.79 27.08
CA ILE A 98 -28.54 1.55 26.93
C ILE A 98 -29.58 1.31 28.05
N PRO A 99 -29.98 0.06 28.39
CA PRO A 99 -30.98 -0.15 29.43
C PRO A 99 -30.49 0.24 30.84
N ALA A 100 -29.19 0.15 31.09
CA ALA A 100 -28.59 0.52 32.37
C ALA A 100 -28.44 2.05 32.52
N GLU A 101 -28.22 2.76 31.41
CA GLU A 101 -28.18 4.22 31.37
C GLU A 101 -29.52 4.88 31.72
N ALA A 102 -30.63 4.17 31.51
CA ALA A 102 -31.97 4.67 31.82
C ALA A 102 -32.29 4.74 33.33
N ILE A 103 -31.48 4.11 34.19
CA ILE A 103 -31.73 4.05 35.64
C ILE A 103 -31.09 5.28 36.30
N PRO A 104 -31.83 6.12 37.05
CA PRO A 104 -31.24 7.25 37.78
C PRO A 104 -30.11 6.81 38.72
N PHE A 105 -29.06 7.63 38.85
CA PHE A 105 -27.80 7.35 39.58
C PHE A 105 -26.93 6.21 38.98
N LEU A 106 -27.51 5.03 38.73
CA LEU A 106 -26.80 3.91 38.09
C LEU A 106 -26.36 4.25 36.66
N GLY A 107 -27.19 4.97 35.92
CA GLY A 107 -26.91 5.35 34.53
C GLY A 107 -25.74 6.33 34.42
N VAL A 108 -25.56 7.25 35.37
CA VAL A 108 -24.41 8.17 35.39
C VAL A 108 -23.10 7.39 35.58
N ALA A 109 -23.10 6.42 36.50
CA ALA A 109 -21.94 5.56 36.71
C ALA A 109 -21.63 4.69 35.48
N VAL A 110 -22.66 4.14 34.82
CA VAL A 110 -22.51 3.36 33.59
C VAL A 110 -21.99 4.22 32.44
N LEU A 111 -22.50 5.44 32.26
CA LEU A 111 -22.04 6.37 31.22
C LEU A 111 -20.56 6.72 31.37
N ILE A 112 -20.12 7.04 32.60
CA ILE A 112 -18.70 7.36 32.86
C ILE A 112 -17.83 6.12 32.61
N ALA A 113 -18.29 4.94 33.04
CA ALA A 113 -17.58 3.69 32.80
C ALA A 113 -17.48 3.35 31.30
N ASP A 114 -18.57 3.49 30.53
CA ASP A 114 -18.58 3.23 29.08
C ASP A 114 -17.70 4.24 28.36
N THR A 115 -17.83 5.54 28.68
CA THR A 115 -16.99 6.61 28.15
C THR A 115 -15.50 6.34 28.43
N SER A 116 -15.13 5.93 29.64
CA SER A 116 -13.74 5.59 29.96
C SER A 116 -13.21 4.43 29.10
N TYR A 117 -14.06 3.45 28.81
CA TYR A 117 -13.69 2.33 27.96
C TYR A 117 -13.60 2.73 26.48
N GLU A 118 -14.47 3.62 26.01
CA GLU A 118 -14.41 4.20 24.67
C GLU A 118 -13.12 4.99 24.47
N LEU A 119 -12.72 5.83 25.45
CA LEU A 119 -11.48 6.59 25.39
C LEU A 119 -10.25 5.67 25.43
N TYR A 120 -10.25 4.64 26.26
CA TYR A 120 -9.21 3.59 26.23
C TYR A 120 -9.08 2.96 24.84
N ALA A 121 -10.20 2.56 24.24
CA ALA A 121 -10.21 1.95 22.91
C ALA A 121 -9.79 2.92 21.80
N ALA A 122 -10.12 4.21 21.96
CA ALA A 122 -9.69 5.28 21.06
C ALA A 122 -8.17 5.51 21.15
N CYS A 123 -7.60 5.59 22.36
CA CYS A 123 -6.17 5.73 22.57
C CYS A 123 -5.38 4.57 21.93
N GLU A 124 -5.84 3.33 22.12
CA GLU A 124 -5.22 2.15 21.50
C GLU A 124 -5.27 2.24 19.96
N THR A 125 -6.32 2.83 19.40
CA THR A 125 -6.49 3.01 17.95
C THR A 125 -5.56 4.09 17.40
N VAL A 126 -5.41 5.22 18.10
CA VAL A 126 -4.47 6.29 17.70
C VAL A 126 -3.03 5.81 17.78
N THR A 127 -2.69 5.03 18.82
CA THR A 127 -1.37 4.41 18.95
C THR A 127 -1.07 3.43 17.81
N GLU A 128 -2.04 2.59 17.44
CA GLU A 128 -1.87 1.66 16.31
C GLU A 128 -1.82 2.37 14.95
N LEU A 129 -2.45 3.55 14.84
CA LEU A 129 -2.38 4.39 13.64
C LEU A 129 -0.99 5.01 13.50
N ASP A 130 -0.40 5.47 14.60
CA ASP A 130 0.99 5.95 14.65
C ASP A 130 1.97 4.85 14.23
N GLU A 131 1.82 3.63 14.76
CA GLU A 131 2.61 2.46 14.34
C GLU A 131 2.48 2.19 12.83
N LEU A 132 1.25 2.32 12.28
CA LEU A 132 1.01 2.17 10.84
C LEU A 132 1.71 3.27 10.03
N TYR A 133 1.66 4.53 10.48
CA TYR A 133 2.34 5.63 9.79
C TYR A 133 3.85 5.45 9.74
N VAL A 134 4.46 5.01 10.84
CA VAL A 134 5.88 4.63 10.87
C VAL A 134 6.17 3.50 9.87
N GLU A 135 5.32 2.47 9.79
CA GLU A 135 5.51 1.37 8.82
C GLU A 135 5.33 1.82 7.35
N LEU A 136 4.54 2.86 7.10
CA LEU A 136 4.35 3.45 5.77
C LEU A 136 5.48 4.42 5.38
N GLY A 137 6.30 4.85 6.34
CA GLY A 137 7.35 5.87 6.19
C GLY A 137 6.81 7.30 6.26
N MET A 138 5.78 7.52 7.08
CA MET A 138 5.11 8.79 7.34
C MET A 138 5.31 9.20 8.80
N ASP A 139 6.57 9.30 9.25
CA ASP A 139 6.86 9.61 10.65
C ASP A 139 6.36 11.04 11.01
N HIS A 140 5.84 11.21 12.23
CA HIS A 140 5.34 12.50 12.79
C HIS A 140 4.07 13.06 12.13
N GLU A 141 3.29 12.24 11.42
CA GLU A 141 2.00 12.67 10.84
C GLU A 141 0.88 12.75 11.90
N THR A 142 1.05 12.04 13.02
CA THR A 142 0.17 12.00 14.18
C THR A 142 0.54 13.14 15.14
N PRO A 143 -0.31 14.18 15.27
CA PRO A 143 0.00 15.30 16.15
C PRO A 143 -0.01 14.88 17.63
N ASP A 144 1.02 15.30 18.39
CA ASP A 144 1.14 14.97 19.83
C ASP A 144 -0.07 15.46 20.66
N ASP A 145 -0.71 16.55 20.26
CA ASP A 145 -1.92 17.08 20.89
C ASP A 145 -3.12 16.11 20.79
N VAL A 146 -3.22 15.37 19.68
CA VAL A 146 -4.25 14.33 19.49
C VAL A 146 -3.95 13.12 20.39
N MET A 147 -2.68 12.74 20.53
CA MET A 147 -2.30 11.63 21.42
C MET A 147 -2.61 11.97 22.88
N HIS A 148 -2.23 13.16 23.35
CA HIS A 148 -2.48 13.59 24.72
C HIS A 148 -3.97 13.72 25.04
N SER A 149 -4.76 14.34 24.15
CA SER A 149 -6.20 14.55 24.40
C SER A 149 -7.03 13.26 24.46
N VAL A 150 -6.59 12.21 23.77
CA VAL A 150 -7.31 10.92 23.73
C VAL A 150 -6.80 9.95 24.79
N CYS A 151 -5.50 9.97 25.11
CA CYS A 151 -4.88 9.00 26.01
C CYS A 151 -4.76 9.45 27.46
N ASP A 152 -4.84 10.75 27.75
CA ASP A 152 -4.82 11.29 29.12
C ASP A 152 -6.02 12.22 29.39
N PRO A 153 -7.26 11.71 29.28
CA PRO A 153 -8.46 12.49 29.51
C PRO A 153 -8.75 12.66 31.01
N GLU A 154 -9.15 13.85 31.40
CA GLU A 154 -9.67 14.10 32.75
C GLU A 154 -11.18 13.77 32.77
N LEU A 155 -11.55 12.70 33.47
CA LEU A 155 -12.94 12.23 33.57
C LEU A 155 -13.57 12.68 34.90
N PRO A 156 -14.80 13.21 34.88
CA PRO A 156 -15.49 13.65 36.09
C PRO A 156 -15.94 12.46 36.95
N ASP A 157 -16.09 12.69 38.26
CA ASP A 157 -16.62 11.67 39.19
C ASP A 157 -18.14 11.51 39.04
N ALA A 158 -18.64 10.29 39.24
CA ALA A 158 -20.07 9.99 39.10
C ALA A 158 -20.94 10.74 40.12
N GLY A 159 -20.42 10.94 41.35
CA GLY A 159 -21.10 11.71 42.38
C GLY A 159 -21.19 13.19 42.00
N GLU A 160 -20.09 13.77 41.51
CA GLU A 160 -20.05 15.16 41.06
C GLU A 160 -21.04 15.43 39.92
N VAL A 161 -21.09 14.54 38.93
CA VAL A 161 -22.03 14.65 37.80
C VAL A 161 -23.49 14.55 38.28
N TRP A 162 -23.79 13.63 39.21
CA TRP A 162 -25.14 13.47 39.74
C TRP A 162 -25.58 14.68 40.59
N ASP A 163 -24.72 15.17 41.47
CA ASP A 163 -24.99 16.34 42.30
C ASP A 163 -25.27 17.57 41.42
N GLY A 164 -24.54 17.73 40.32
CA GLY A 164 -24.79 18.76 39.31
C GLY A 164 -26.16 18.63 38.61
N VAL A 165 -26.63 17.41 38.35
CA VAL A 165 -27.97 17.15 37.76
C VAL A 165 -29.08 17.48 38.77
N VAL A 166 -28.91 17.08 40.03
CA VAL A 166 -29.89 17.34 41.10
C VAL A 166 -29.96 18.84 41.42
N ALA A 167 -28.83 19.53 41.49
CA ALA A 167 -28.77 20.97 41.80
C ALA A 167 -29.44 21.86 40.74
N ARG A 168 -29.54 21.41 39.48
CA ARG A 168 -30.24 22.14 38.40
C ARG A 168 -31.74 21.86 38.33
N ARG A 169 -32.23 20.89 39.11
CA ARG A 169 -33.65 20.48 39.14
C ARG A 169 -34.47 21.30 40.14
N TYR A 170 -33.80 21.94 41.11
CA TYR A 170 -34.38 22.86 42.10
C TYR A 170 -33.98 24.30 41.78
#